data_AF-A0A7Y3B9C3-F1
#
_entry.id   AF-A0A7Y3B9C3-F1
#
_cell.length_a   1.000
_cell.length_b   1.000
_cell.length_c   1.000
_cell.angle_alpha   90.00
_cell.angle_beta   90.00
_cell.angle_gamma   90.00
#
_symmetry.space_group_name_H-M   'P 1'
#
loop_
_entity.id
_entity.type
_entity.pdbx_description
1 polymer ?
#
loop_
_entity_poly.entity_id
_entity_poly.type
_entity_poly.pdbx_seq_one_letter_code
_entity_poly.pdbx_strand_id
1 'polypeptide(L)'
;MNAKHIYTSLTRISDLEEGGFKVKAFFKEKWQTGDYVVCKILNAGSSLLKIELQSGRMRGVIGGECVVGALGERFATLEATGTWKKVEEDMIMTVLTGAGLIGKLTSKSAFIPNMIKVKYLGHATRNGKKITMDDFVKPIKSIPFNTPVILFVGTSMSAGKTTSARIVTNLLKQANLKVVGAKISGAGRFKDILAVKDVGADAVIDFVDAGLPSTICPRNVYLSKLKHIKNFISNVDPDFAVIEVGASPLEPYNGDLAIEAIKDQIKFIILCAADPYGVYGIIKAFNLKPDIVTGVATNTLAGRNLVENLCDVKALNIIDPKNNSEFKKILSDKLEVEL
;
A
#
# COMPACT_ATOMS: atom_id res chain seq x y z
N MET A 1 16.24 20.34 -25.76
CA MET A 1 16.62 19.36 -24.73
C MET A 1 15.36 18.64 -24.30
N ASN A 2 15.16 17.37 -24.68
CA ASN A 2 14.02 16.58 -24.21
C ASN A 2 14.15 16.43 -22.70
N ALA A 3 13.33 17.14 -21.93
CA ALA A 3 13.29 16.98 -20.48
C ALA A 3 12.97 15.50 -20.19
N LYS A 4 13.95 14.79 -19.62
CA LYS A 4 13.79 13.37 -19.27
C LYS A 4 12.69 13.28 -18.20
N HIS A 5 11.64 12.53 -18.49
CA HIS A 5 10.54 12.30 -17.56
C HIS A 5 11.03 11.49 -16.35
N ILE A 6 10.54 11.82 -15.16
CA ILE A 6 10.68 10.98 -13.97
C ILE A 6 9.48 10.04 -13.93
N TYR A 7 9.73 8.76 -14.13
CA TYR A 7 8.72 7.70 -14.02
C TYR A 7 8.61 7.23 -12.58
N THR A 8 7.45 7.46 -11.96
CA THR A 8 7.24 7.06 -10.56
C THR A 8 6.86 5.59 -10.43
N SER A 9 6.87 5.05 -9.22
CA SER A 9 6.53 3.64 -8.97
C SER A 9 5.06 3.27 -9.26
N LEU A 10 4.13 4.23 -9.38
CA LEU A 10 2.78 3.97 -9.92
C LEU A 10 2.78 3.68 -11.44
N THR A 11 3.87 4.01 -12.14
CA THR A 11 4.05 3.68 -13.56
C THR A 11 4.78 2.34 -13.77
N ARG A 12 5.15 1.61 -12.70
CA ARG A 12 6.01 0.41 -12.79
C ARG A 12 5.44 -0.75 -13.60
N ILE A 13 4.12 -0.80 -13.76
CA ILE A 13 3.44 -1.83 -14.56
C ILE A 13 3.41 -1.47 -16.05
N SER A 14 3.70 -0.22 -16.37
CA SER A 14 3.59 0.33 -17.72
C SER A 14 4.91 0.26 -18.50
N ASP A 15 4.80 0.28 -19.82
CA ASP A 15 5.91 0.41 -20.75
C ASP A 15 6.20 1.88 -21.12
N LEU A 16 5.75 2.87 -20.33
CA LEU A 16 5.79 4.28 -20.72
C LEU A 16 7.21 4.81 -20.98
N GLU A 17 8.21 4.30 -20.25
CA GLU A 17 9.61 4.69 -20.43
C GLU A 17 10.19 4.18 -21.77
N GLU A 18 9.83 2.95 -22.15
CA GLU A 18 10.40 2.25 -23.32
C GLU A 18 9.56 2.45 -24.59
N GLY A 19 8.24 2.28 -24.49
CA GLY A 19 7.29 2.36 -25.60
C GLY A 19 6.89 3.79 -25.98
N GLY A 20 7.27 4.79 -25.17
CA GLY A 20 6.98 6.20 -25.41
C GLY A 20 5.50 6.56 -25.41
N PHE A 21 5.20 7.86 -25.43
CA PHE A 21 3.83 8.39 -25.46
C PHE A 21 3.83 9.86 -25.91
N LYS A 22 2.65 10.39 -26.25
CA LYS A 22 2.43 11.84 -26.46
C LYS A 22 1.70 12.43 -25.27
N VAL A 23 1.98 13.70 -24.95
CA VAL A 23 1.25 14.44 -23.91
C VAL A 23 0.10 15.20 -24.56
N LYS A 24 -1.13 14.95 -24.11
CA LYS A 24 -2.33 15.67 -24.58
C LYS A 24 -3.23 16.05 -23.40
N ALA A 25 -3.61 17.31 -23.33
CA ALA A 25 -4.59 17.76 -22.34
C ALA A 25 -6.01 17.31 -22.73
N PHE A 26 -6.78 16.87 -21.74
CA PHE A 26 -8.21 16.60 -21.84
C PHE A 26 -8.98 17.48 -20.85
N PHE A 27 -10.23 17.79 -21.19
CA PHE A 27 -11.16 18.43 -20.27
C PHE A 27 -11.36 17.58 -19.01
N LYS A 28 -11.61 18.24 -17.88
CA LYS A 28 -11.60 17.61 -16.55
C LYS A 28 -12.66 16.52 -16.40
N GLU A 29 -13.77 16.60 -17.13
CA GLU A 29 -14.86 15.62 -17.16
C GLU A 29 -14.42 14.28 -17.76
N LYS A 30 -13.29 14.26 -18.48
CA LYS A 30 -12.69 13.04 -19.06
C LYS A 30 -11.60 12.43 -18.17
N TRP A 31 -11.23 13.08 -17.07
CA TRP A 31 -10.21 12.57 -16.15
C TRP A 31 -10.80 11.46 -15.29
N GLN A 32 -10.00 10.46 -14.99
CA GLN A 32 -10.39 9.30 -14.21
C GLN A 32 -9.24 8.82 -13.32
N THR A 33 -9.59 8.13 -12.22
CA THR A 33 -8.60 7.42 -11.41
C THR A 33 -7.86 6.40 -12.26
N GLY A 34 -6.54 6.32 -12.13
CA GLY A 34 -5.69 5.41 -12.91
C GLY A 34 -5.24 5.98 -14.27
N ASP A 35 -5.64 7.19 -14.63
CA ASP A 35 -5.06 7.89 -15.78
C ASP A 35 -3.60 8.26 -15.51
N TYR A 36 -2.71 7.94 -16.45
CA TYR A 36 -1.33 8.42 -16.41
C TYR A 36 -1.26 9.87 -16.90
N VAL A 37 -0.67 10.74 -16.07
CA VAL A 37 -0.54 12.17 -16.35
C VAL A 37 0.90 12.63 -16.24
N VAL A 38 1.24 13.60 -17.08
CA VAL A 38 2.53 14.30 -17.04
C VAL A 38 2.34 15.64 -16.37
N CYS A 39 3.18 15.92 -15.38
CA CYS A 39 3.16 17.19 -14.65
C CYS A 39 4.56 17.80 -14.59
N LYS A 40 4.63 19.12 -14.67
CA LYS A 40 5.85 19.88 -14.42
C LYS A 40 6.00 20.15 -12.92
N ILE A 41 7.16 19.85 -12.35
CA ILE A 41 7.46 20.14 -10.95
C ILE A 41 7.63 21.65 -10.78
N LEU A 42 6.80 22.26 -9.95
CA LEU A 42 6.85 23.69 -9.63
C LEU A 42 7.82 23.96 -8.48
N ASN A 43 7.76 23.12 -7.45
CA ASN A 43 8.62 23.19 -6.28
C ASN A 43 8.87 21.78 -5.75
N ALA A 44 10.12 21.49 -5.39
CA ALA A 44 10.56 20.22 -4.85
C ALA A 44 10.01 19.89 -3.44
N GLY A 45 9.28 20.82 -2.81
CA GLY A 45 8.83 20.69 -1.43
C GLY A 45 10.01 20.74 -0.45
N SER A 46 9.87 20.06 0.69
CA SER A 46 11.00 19.83 1.60
C SER A 46 12.02 18.86 0.99
N SER A 47 13.31 19.07 1.30
CA SER A 47 14.41 18.18 0.91
C SER A 47 14.25 16.72 1.40
N LEU A 48 13.38 16.49 2.39
CA LEU A 48 13.03 15.17 2.89
C LEU A 48 12.08 14.40 1.96
N LEU A 49 11.38 15.09 1.06
CA LEU A 49 10.44 14.47 0.13
C LEU A 49 11.18 13.96 -1.11
N LYS A 50 10.94 12.70 -1.43
CA LYS A 50 11.51 12.01 -2.57
C LYS A 50 10.42 11.34 -3.37
N ILE A 51 10.65 11.20 -4.67
CA ILE A 51 9.83 10.38 -5.55
C ILE A 51 10.43 8.97 -5.58
N GLU A 52 9.56 7.98 -5.44
CA GLU A 52 9.86 6.56 -5.61
C GLU A 52 9.81 6.24 -7.10
N LEU A 53 10.93 5.78 -7.66
CA LEU A 53 11.04 5.39 -9.06
C LEU A 53 10.43 4.00 -9.31
N GLN A 54 10.26 3.62 -10.58
CA GLN A 54 9.79 2.27 -10.95
C GLN A 54 10.63 1.15 -10.33
N SER A 55 11.92 1.38 -10.08
CA SER A 55 12.80 0.42 -9.39
C SER A 55 12.63 0.37 -7.86
N GLY A 56 11.77 1.21 -7.28
CA GLY A 56 11.66 1.38 -5.82
C GLY A 56 12.69 2.35 -5.22
N ARG A 57 13.71 2.76 -5.99
CA ARG A 57 14.70 3.74 -5.52
C ARG A 57 14.07 5.10 -5.25
N MET A 58 14.42 5.72 -4.12
CA MET A 58 13.98 7.08 -3.78
C MET A 58 14.93 8.13 -4.40
N ARG A 59 14.37 9.07 -5.15
CA ARG A 59 15.10 10.14 -5.85
C ARG A 59 14.58 11.52 -5.42
N GLY A 60 15.49 12.47 -5.18
CA GLY A 60 15.13 13.88 -5.06
C GLY A 60 14.57 14.45 -6.38
N VAL A 61 13.99 15.65 -6.33
CA VAL A 61 13.43 16.31 -7.51
C VAL A 61 13.90 17.75 -7.61
N ILE A 62 13.94 18.27 -8.82
CA ILE A 62 14.33 19.65 -9.14
C ILE A 62 13.16 20.36 -9.81
N GLY A 63 12.98 21.65 -9.50
CA GLY A 63 11.99 22.49 -10.17
C GLY A 63 12.21 22.52 -11.68
N GLY A 64 11.13 22.40 -12.45
CA GLY A 64 11.17 22.37 -13.91
C GLY A 64 11.24 20.97 -14.54
N GLU A 65 11.62 19.93 -13.78
CA GLU A 65 11.55 18.55 -14.24
C GLU A 65 10.10 18.11 -14.51
N CYS A 66 9.92 17.11 -15.37
CA CYS A 66 8.61 16.52 -15.61
C CYS A 66 8.51 15.18 -14.88
N VAL A 67 7.37 14.93 -14.23
CA VAL A 67 7.05 13.68 -13.55
C VAL A 67 5.84 13.03 -14.22
N VAL A 68 5.89 11.71 -14.37
CA VAL A 68 4.77 10.88 -14.81
C VAL A 68 4.27 10.09 -13.62
N GLY A 69 3.01 10.29 -13.27
CA GLY A 69 2.33 9.59 -12.20
C GLY A 69 0.89 9.27 -12.58
N ALA A 70 0.10 8.81 -11.63
CA ALA A 70 -1.30 8.43 -11.86
C ALA A 70 -2.25 9.31 -11.05
N LEU A 71 -3.36 9.71 -11.68
CA LEU A 71 -4.46 10.37 -10.97
C LEU A 71 -5.10 9.41 -9.98
N GLY A 72 -5.31 9.86 -8.75
CA GLY A 72 -6.04 9.07 -7.77
C GLY A 72 -6.39 9.85 -6.51
N GLU A 73 -6.79 9.13 -5.47
CA GLU A 73 -7.29 9.73 -4.25
C GLU A 73 -6.49 9.21 -3.05
N ARG A 74 -6.24 10.10 -2.10
CA ARG A 74 -5.59 9.80 -0.83
C ARG A 74 -6.46 10.35 0.30
N PHE A 75 -6.70 9.54 1.31
CA PHE A 75 -7.44 9.93 2.50
C PHE A 75 -6.75 9.38 3.75
N ALA A 76 -5.55 9.88 4.05
CA ALA A 76 -4.78 9.42 5.21
C ALA A 76 -5.14 10.20 6.47
N THR A 77 -5.35 9.49 7.57
CA THR A 77 -5.68 10.07 8.90
C THR A 77 -4.52 10.81 9.57
N LEU A 78 -3.26 10.39 9.34
CA LEU A 78 -2.08 10.98 9.97
C LEU A 78 -1.28 11.94 9.07
N GLU A 79 -1.42 11.82 7.74
CA GLU A 79 -0.58 12.56 6.80
C GLU A 79 -1.38 13.60 6.02
N ALA A 80 -1.83 13.25 4.81
CA ALA A 80 -2.46 14.17 3.89
C ALA A 80 -3.63 13.52 3.16
N THR A 81 -4.63 14.33 2.85
CA THR A 81 -5.77 13.96 2.02
C THR A 81 -5.74 14.77 0.72
N GLY A 82 -6.20 14.16 -0.36
CA GLY A 82 -6.27 14.82 -1.66
C GLY A 82 -6.96 13.98 -2.71
N THR A 83 -7.44 14.65 -3.75
CA THR A 83 -8.20 14.02 -4.83
C THR A 83 -8.00 14.79 -6.13
N TRP A 84 -7.86 14.08 -7.24
CA TRP A 84 -7.82 14.70 -8.57
C TRP A 84 -9.13 15.43 -8.92
N LYS A 85 -10.26 15.03 -8.31
CA LYS A 85 -11.58 15.62 -8.55
C LYS A 85 -11.67 17.09 -8.17
N LYS A 86 -10.86 17.53 -7.20
CA LYS A 86 -10.83 18.92 -6.71
C LYS A 86 -9.75 19.79 -7.36
N VAL A 87 -9.11 19.33 -8.42
CA VAL A 87 -8.14 20.15 -9.17
C VAL A 87 -8.85 21.35 -9.78
N GLU A 88 -8.32 22.54 -9.55
CA GLU A 88 -8.88 23.81 -10.00
C GLU A 88 -8.44 24.15 -11.42
N GLU A 89 -8.96 25.24 -11.98
CA GLU A 89 -8.64 25.70 -13.34
C GLU A 89 -7.17 26.10 -13.51
N ASP A 90 -6.46 26.40 -12.41
CA ASP A 90 -5.02 26.67 -12.40
C ASP A 90 -4.17 25.43 -12.76
N MET A 91 -4.78 24.24 -12.75
CA MET A 91 -4.16 22.95 -13.03
C MET A 91 -2.99 22.62 -12.09
N ILE A 92 -2.96 23.24 -10.90
CA ILE A 92 -1.95 23.00 -9.87
C ILE A 92 -2.42 21.86 -8.97
N MET A 93 -1.51 20.91 -8.77
CA MET A 93 -1.72 19.68 -8.02
C MET A 93 -0.55 19.43 -7.06
N THR A 94 -0.64 18.31 -6.35
CA THR A 94 0.36 17.82 -5.41
C THR A 94 0.65 16.35 -5.67
N VAL A 95 1.90 15.96 -5.48
CA VAL A 95 2.29 14.55 -5.40
C VAL A 95 1.87 14.03 -4.01
N LEU A 96 0.69 13.43 -3.94
CA LEU A 96 0.03 12.99 -2.71
C LEU A 96 0.76 11.82 -2.04
N THR A 97 1.48 11.00 -2.80
CA THR A 97 2.41 9.99 -2.29
C THR A 97 3.71 10.04 -3.08
N GLY A 98 4.83 9.67 -2.46
CA GLY A 98 6.12 9.56 -3.16
C GLY A 98 6.09 8.61 -4.38
N ALA A 99 5.12 7.69 -4.45
CA ALA A 99 4.90 6.81 -5.60
C ALA A 99 4.32 7.53 -6.85
N GLY A 100 4.03 8.82 -6.76
CA GLY A 100 3.44 9.59 -7.86
C GLY A 100 1.94 9.48 -7.95
N LEU A 101 1.24 9.34 -6.81
CA LEU A 101 -0.20 9.57 -6.75
C LEU A 101 -0.47 11.07 -6.87
N ILE A 102 -1.23 11.50 -7.88
CA ILE A 102 -1.38 12.91 -8.24
C ILE A 102 -2.82 13.37 -8.04
N GLY A 103 -2.99 14.53 -7.40
CA GLY A 103 -4.29 15.19 -7.21
C GLY A 103 -4.17 16.53 -6.47
N LYS A 104 -5.29 17.21 -6.23
CA LYS A 104 -5.32 18.42 -5.40
C LYS A 104 -5.19 18.01 -3.93
N LEU A 105 -4.25 18.61 -3.21
CA LEU A 105 -4.16 18.50 -1.76
C LEU A 105 -5.37 19.20 -1.12
N THR A 106 -6.14 18.50 -0.30
CA THR A 106 -7.34 19.04 0.35
C THR A 106 -7.13 19.33 1.83
N SER A 107 -6.31 18.54 2.50
CA SER A 107 -5.90 18.78 3.88
C SER A 107 -4.57 18.07 4.15
N LYS A 108 -3.77 18.61 5.08
CA LYS A 108 -2.54 17.99 5.57
C LYS A 108 -2.40 18.19 7.06
N SER A 109 -1.78 17.22 7.73
CA SER A 109 -1.32 17.34 9.11
C SER A 109 -0.31 18.48 9.25
N ALA A 110 -0.33 19.16 10.39
CA ALA A 110 0.62 20.22 10.73
C ALA A 110 2.08 19.73 10.75
N PHE A 111 2.28 18.42 10.98
CA PHE A 111 3.60 17.78 11.01
C PHE A 111 4.13 17.39 9.63
N ILE A 112 3.32 17.52 8.57
CA ILE A 112 3.76 17.20 7.20
C ILE A 112 4.41 18.43 6.56
N PRO A 113 5.66 18.30 6.08
CA PRO A 113 6.36 19.39 5.42
C PRO A 113 5.64 19.82 4.14
N ASN A 114 6.09 20.91 3.54
CA ASN A 114 5.55 21.35 2.25
C ASN A 114 5.73 20.27 1.19
N MET A 115 4.62 19.81 0.62
CA MET A 115 4.57 18.73 -0.37
C MET A 115 5.00 19.22 -1.76
N ILE A 116 5.45 18.29 -2.60
CA ILE A 116 5.87 18.57 -3.98
C ILE A 116 4.66 19.07 -4.77
N LYS A 117 4.72 20.33 -5.22
CA LYS A 117 3.68 20.94 -6.07
C LYS A 117 4.03 20.74 -7.53
N VAL A 118 3.02 20.41 -8.33
CA VAL A 118 3.18 20.15 -9.76
C VAL A 118 2.08 20.84 -10.56
N LYS A 119 2.36 21.19 -11.81
CA LYS A 119 1.37 21.70 -12.77
C LYS A 119 1.08 20.63 -13.81
N TYR A 120 -0.19 20.28 -13.99
CA TYR A 120 -0.61 19.34 -15.02
C TYR A 120 -0.25 19.87 -16.43
N LEU A 121 0.32 19.00 -17.27
CA LEU A 121 0.63 19.29 -18.67
C LEU A 121 -0.29 18.53 -19.63
N GLY A 122 -0.77 17.35 -19.23
CA GLY A 122 -1.58 16.49 -20.07
C GLY A 122 -1.60 15.04 -19.59
N HIS A 123 -2.40 14.22 -20.26
CA HIS A 123 -2.39 12.76 -20.12
C HIS A 123 -1.31 12.16 -21.02
N ALA A 124 -0.74 11.04 -20.60
CA ALA A 124 -0.01 10.17 -21.50
C ALA A 124 -0.99 9.54 -22.50
N THR A 125 -0.65 9.59 -23.79
CA THR A 125 -1.52 9.11 -24.87
C THR A 125 -0.77 8.32 -25.94
N ARG A 126 -1.45 7.33 -26.50
CA ARG A 126 -1.07 6.62 -27.73
C ARG A 126 -2.26 6.61 -28.67
N ASN A 127 -2.03 6.89 -29.95
CA ASN A 127 -3.08 6.93 -30.98
C ASN A 127 -4.30 7.79 -30.59
N GLY A 128 -4.06 8.91 -29.90
CA GLY A 128 -5.09 9.85 -29.44
C GLY A 128 -5.94 9.36 -28.25
N LYS A 129 -5.71 8.15 -27.74
CA LYS A 129 -6.38 7.60 -26.54
C LYS A 129 -5.50 7.78 -25.31
N LYS A 130 -6.14 7.99 -24.14
CA LYS A 130 -5.46 7.99 -22.84
C LYS A 130 -4.82 6.61 -22.62
N ILE A 131 -3.61 6.62 -22.07
CA ILE A 131 -3.00 5.43 -21.49
C ILE A 131 -3.33 5.43 -20.00
N THR A 132 -3.82 4.31 -19.51
CA THR A 132 -4.28 4.11 -18.14
C THR A 132 -3.53 2.95 -17.49
N MET A 133 -3.61 2.85 -16.16
CA MET A 133 -3.06 1.72 -15.44
C MET A 133 -3.67 0.38 -15.87
N ASP A 134 -4.96 0.38 -16.23
CA ASP A 134 -5.68 -0.83 -16.63
C ASP A 134 -5.20 -1.41 -17.97
N ASP A 135 -4.64 -0.58 -18.85
CA ASP A 135 -4.07 -1.04 -20.13
C ASP A 135 -2.89 -2.01 -19.96
N PHE A 136 -2.30 -2.06 -18.76
CA PHE A 136 -1.12 -2.86 -18.46
C PHE A 136 -1.37 -4.02 -17.50
N VAL A 137 -2.61 -4.21 -17.03
CA VAL A 137 -2.96 -5.34 -16.18
C VAL A 137 -3.01 -6.60 -17.03
N LYS A 138 -2.04 -7.50 -16.82
CA LYS A 138 -1.95 -8.76 -17.56
C LYS A 138 -3.09 -9.71 -17.16
N PRO A 139 -3.75 -10.42 -18.09
CA PRO A 139 -4.71 -11.45 -17.72
C PRO A 139 -4.06 -12.54 -16.86
N ILE A 140 -4.77 -13.01 -15.83
CA ILE A 140 -4.33 -14.11 -14.96
C ILE A 140 -5.42 -15.17 -14.92
N LYS A 141 -5.00 -16.44 -14.98
CA LYS A 141 -5.90 -17.59 -14.88
C LYS A 141 -6.68 -17.54 -13.55
N SER A 142 -7.99 -17.67 -13.62
CA SER A 142 -8.83 -17.72 -12.41
C SER A 142 -8.65 -19.08 -11.73
N ILE A 143 -8.23 -19.06 -10.46
CA ILE A 143 -8.04 -20.25 -9.62
C ILE A 143 -8.71 -19.98 -8.27
N PRO A 144 -9.39 -20.97 -7.64
CA PRO A 144 -9.89 -20.82 -6.28
C PRO A 144 -8.80 -20.38 -5.30
N PHE A 145 -9.12 -19.43 -4.43
CA PHE A 145 -8.18 -18.91 -3.46
C PHE A 145 -8.26 -19.72 -2.16
N ASN A 146 -7.34 -20.69 -2.02
CA ASN A 146 -7.25 -21.57 -0.86
C ASN A 146 -6.01 -21.34 0.00
N THR A 147 -5.11 -20.44 -0.43
CA THR A 147 -3.84 -20.13 0.24
C THR A 147 -4.08 -19.62 1.67
N PRO A 148 -3.50 -20.25 2.71
CA PRO A 148 -3.52 -19.75 4.08
C PRO A 148 -2.96 -18.33 4.21
N VAL A 149 -3.63 -17.47 4.96
CA VAL A 149 -3.29 -16.05 5.10
C VAL A 149 -2.84 -15.71 6.51
N ILE A 150 -1.72 -14.99 6.60
CA ILE A 150 -1.31 -14.22 7.78
C ILE A 150 -1.65 -12.76 7.51
N LEU A 151 -2.64 -12.24 8.23
CA LEU A 151 -3.20 -10.92 8.02
C LEU A 151 -2.53 -9.87 8.93
N PHE A 152 -2.12 -8.75 8.34
CA PHE A 152 -1.59 -7.59 9.04
C PHE A 152 -2.59 -6.44 8.94
N VAL A 153 -3.15 -6.07 10.09
CA VAL A 153 -4.05 -4.90 10.25
C VAL A 153 -3.32 -3.85 11.07
N GLY A 154 -3.70 -2.58 10.94
CA GLY A 154 -3.12 -1.54 11.78
C GLY A 154 -4.14 -0.50 12.20
N THR A 155 -3.93 0.07 13.39
CA THR A 155 -4.78 1.15 13.92
C THR A 155 -4.59 2.45 13.15
N SER A 156 -3.43 2.63 12.52
CA SER A 156 -3.08 3.79 11.73
C SER A 156 -1.97 3.50 10.70
N MET A 157 -1.63 4.52 9.90
CA MET A 157 -0.42 4.50 9.07
C MET A 157 0.84 4.43 9.94
N SER A 158 1.89 3.74 9.46
CA SER A 158 3.17 3.63 10.17
C SER A 158 3.13 2.93 11.54
N ALA A 159 2.05 2.20 11.85
CA ALA A 159 1.91 1.45 13.10
C ALA A 159 2.78 0.18 13.21
N GLY A 160 3.59 -0.13 12.19
CA GLY A 160 4.52 -1.26 12.18
C GLY A 160 4.17 -2.42 11.23
N LYS A 161 3.05 -2.35 10.49
CA LYS A 161 2.57 -3.43 9.59
C LYS A 161 3.65 -4.02 8.69
N THR A 162 4.29 -3.18 7.87
CA THR A 162 5.32 -3.61 6.93
C THR A 162 6.53 -4.21 7.64
N THR A 163 6.94 -3.67 8.79
CA THR A 163 8.03 -4.25 9.59
C THR A 163 7.65 -5.64 10.12
N SER A 164 6.44 -5.79 10.67
CA SER A 164 5.92 -7.07 11.15
C SER A 164 5.81 -8.11 10.03
N ALA A 165 5.33 -7.70 8.85
CA ALA A 165 5.23 -8.55 7.67
C ALA A 165 6.60 -9.07 7.23
N ARG A 166 7.65 -8.24 7.31
CA ARG A 166 9.04 -8.66 7.04
C ARG A 166 9.54 -9.70 8.03
N ILE A 167 9.30 -9.49 9.32
CA ILE A 167 9.73 -10.41 10.37
C ILE A 167 9.10 -11.78 10.16
N VAL A 168 7.77 -11.82 9.97
CA VAL A 168 7.04 -13.06 9.69
C VAL A 168 7.53 -13.73 8.42
N THR A 169 7.69 -12.97 7.33
CA THR A 169 8.19 -13.51 6.06
C THR A 169 9.58 -14.14 6.25
N ASN A 170 10.50 -13.45 6.92
CA ASN A 170 11.83 -13.97 7.20
C ASN A 170 11.79 -15.29 8.00
N LEU A 171 10.90 -15.40 9.00
CA LEU A 171 10.72 -16.63 9.78
C LEU A 171 10.23 -17.79 8.91
N LEU A 172 9.19 -17.55 8.10
CA LEU A 172 8.67 -18.56 7.18
C LEU A 172 9.73 -19.00 6.15
N LYS A 173 10.53 -18.06 5.62
CA LYS A 173 11.61 -18.39 4.69
C LYS A 173 12.74 -19.18 5.35
N GLN A 174 13.07 -18.92 6.62
CA GLN A 174 14.03 -19.74 7.38
C GLN A 174 13.56 -21.19 7.56
N ALA A 175 12.24 -21.42 7.58
CA ALA A 175 11.63 -22.74 7.58
C ALA A 175 11.44 -23.34 6.16
N ASN A 176 12.07 -22.75 5.13
CA ASN A 176 11.96 -23.16 3.72
C ASN A 176 10.54 -23.12 3.14
N LEU A 177 9.62 -22.34 3.74
CA LEU A 177 8.27 -22.19 3.22
C LEU A 177 8.23 -21.18 2.07
N LYS A 178 7.33 -21.42 1.12
CA LYS A 178 7.04 -20.53 -0.02
C LYS A 178 6.03 -19.47 0.40
N VAL A 179 6.38 -18.20 0.18
CA VAL A 179 5.63 -17.05 0.69
C VAL A 179 5.34 -16.05 -0.42
N VAL A 180 4.09 -15.59 -0.49
CA VAL A 180 3.74 -14.39 -1.26
C VAL A 180 3.42 -13.24 -0.31
N GLY A 181 4.12 -12.12 -0.49
CA GLY A 181 3.80 -10.86 0.19
C GLY A 181 2.78 -10.07 -0.62
N ALA A 182 1.68 -9.63 -0.01
CA ALA A 182 0.70 -8.81 -0.70
C ALA A 182 0.25 -7.60 0.11
N LYS A 183 -0.06 -6.51 -0.60
CA LYS A 183 -0.78 -5.36 -0.02
C LYS A 183 -2.07 -5.13 -0.79
N ILE A 184 -3.20 -5.42 -0.16
CA ILE A 184 -4.49 -5.48 -0.87
C ILE A 184 -5.32 -4.20 -0.77
N SER A 185 -4.96 -3.27 0.13
CA SER A 185 -5.63 -1.97 0.25
C SER A 185 -4.67 -0.82 0.58
N GLY A 186 -5.11 0.41 0.36
CA GLY A 186 -4.41 1.64 0.74
C GLY A 186 -4.05 2.53 -0.45
N ALA A 187 -2.99 3.32 -0.30
CA ALA A 187 -2.39 4.13 -1.36
C ALA A 187 -1.08 3.50 -1.83
N GLY A 188 -0.82 3.51 -3.15
CA GLY A 188 0.28 2.78 -3.76
C GLY A 188 1.63 3.29 -3.28
N ARG A 189 2.49 2.36 -2.85
CA ARG A 189 3.87 2.58 -2.39
C ARG A 189 4.64 1.29 -2.62
N PHE A 190 5.53 1.29 -3.60
CA PHE A 190 6.22 0.08 -4.02
C PHE A 190 7.18 -0.44 -2.94
N LYS A 191 7.78 0.45 -2.14
CA LYS A 191 8.61 0.08 -0.99
C LYS A 191 7.91 -0.87 -0.02
N ASP A 192 6.58 -0.83 0.10
CA ASP A 192 5.86 -1.58 1.12
C ASP A 192 5.95 -3.09 0.79
N ILE A 193 5.69 -3.45 -0.47
CA ILE A 193 5.83 -4.84 -0.94
C ILE A 193 7.29 -5.22 -1.23
N LEU A 194 8.14 -4.28 -1.66
CA LEU A 194 9.57 -4.54 -1.82
C LEU A 194 10.24 -4.91 -0.49
N ALA A 195 9.83 -4.29 0.61
CA ALA A 195 10.42 -4.61 1.90
C ALA A 195 10.19 -6.08 2.30
N VAL A 196 9.06 -6.67 1.90
CA VAL A 196 8.75 -8.10 2.06
C VAL A 196 9.54 -8.95 1.05
N LYS A 197 9.74 -8.46 -0.18
CA LYS A 197 10.60 -9.11 -1.17
C LYS A 197 12.06 -9.20 -0.70
N ASP A 198 12.57 -8.14 -0.06
CA ASP A 198 13.94 -8.02 0.43
C ASP A 198 14.32 -9.08 1.49
N VAL A 199 13.32 -9.68 2.15
CA VAL A 199 13.51 -10.75 3.14
C VAL A 199 13.16 -12.14 2.61
N GLY A 200 13.06 -12.28 1.28
CA GLY A 200 13.02 -13.58 0.61
C GLY A 200 11.65 -14.08 0.17
N ALA A 201 10.59 -13.25 0.20
CA ALA A 201 9.30 -13.65 -0.39
C ALA A 201 9.48 -14.08 -1.87
N ASP A 202 8.81 -15.15 -2.27
CA ASP A 202 8.94 -15.74 -3.60
C ASP A 202 8.34 -14.83 -4.67
N ALA A 203 7.18 -14.26 -4.38
CA ALA A 203 6.57 -13.19 -5.17
C ALA A 203 5.97 -12.11 -4.28
N VAL A 204 5.75 -10.94 -4.87
CA VAL A 204 5.04 -9.84 -4.22
C VAL A 204 4.06 -9.17 -5.17
N ILE A 205 2.95 -8.66 -4.62
CA ILE A 205 1.90 -7.99 -5.40
C ILE A 205 1.16 -6.93 -4.57
N ASP A 206 0.76 -5.82 -5.18
CA ASP A 206 -0.25 -4.93 -4.61
C ASP A 206 -1.32 -4.54 -5.65
N PHE A 207 -2.27 -3.71 -5.24
CA PHE A 207 -3.37 -3.23 -6.09
C PHE A 207 -2.91 -2.35 -7.28
N VAL A 208 -1.68 -1.84 -7.29
CA VAL A 208 -1.11 -1.16 -8.46
C VAL A 208 -0.88 -2.16 -9.58
N ASP A 209 -0.47 -3.40 -9.25
CA ASP A 209 -0.35 -4.49 -10.24
C ASP A 209 -1.71 -4.92 -10.80
N ALA A 210 -2.80 -4.61 -10.09
CA ALA A 210 -4.18 -4.75 -10.54
C ALA A 210 -4.77 -3.48 -11.19
N GLY A 211 -3.95 -2.45 -11.43
CA GLY A 211 -4.36 -1.25 -12.17
C GLY A 211 -4.95 -0.12 -11.32
N LEU A 212 -4.75 -0.13 -9.99
CA LEU A 212 -5.23 0.94 -9.10
C LEU A 212 -4.08 1.78 -8.51
N PRO A 213 -4.18 3.12 -8.51
CA PRO A 213 -3.19 3.97 -7.85
C PRO A 213 -3.40 4.07 -6.33
N SER A 214 -4.65 3.88 -5.90
CA SER A 214 -5.10 3.65 -4.53
C SER A 214 -6.41 2.87 -4.56
N THR A 215 -6.80 2.26 -3.45
CA THR A 215 -8.04 1.49 -3.36
C THR A 215 -9.26 2.31 -2.96
N ILE A 216 -9.17 3.65 -3.03
CA ILE A 216 -10.33 4.54 -2.95
C ILE A 216 -11.04 4.51 -4.32
N CYS A 217 -11.97 3.59 -4.46
CA CYS A 217 -12.73 3.37 -5.69
C CYS A 217 -14.08 2.67 -5.38
N PRO A 218 -15.01 2.62 -6.35
CA PRO A 218 -16.27 1.90 -6.16
C PRO A 218 -16.06 0.44 -5.76
N ARG A 219 -16.92 -0.09 -4.88
CA ARG A 219 -16.81 -1.43 -4.28
C ARG A 219 -16.69 -2.54 -5.33
N ASN A 220 -17.48 -2.49 -6.39
CA ASN A 220 -17.46 -3.47 -7.49
C ASN A 220 -16.13 -3.45 -8.27
N VAL A 221 -15.58 -2.26 -8.51
CA VAL A 221 -14.26 -2.11 -9.15
C VAL A 221 -13.20 -2.74 -8.25
N TYR A 222 -13.20 -2.38 -6.96
CA TYR A 222 -12.26 -2.93 -5.99
C TYR A 222 -12.29 -4.46 -5.92
N LEU A 223 -13.47 -5.07 -5.81
CA LEU A 223 -13.61 -6.53 -5.74
C LEU A 223 -13.09 -7.25 -7.00
N SER A 224 -13.26 -6.64 -8.18
CA SER A 224 -12.68 -7.16 -9.42
C SER A 224 -11.14 -7.13 -9.38
N LYS A 225 -10.56 -6.03 -8.87
CA LYS A 225 -9.10 -5.91 -8.72
C LYS A 225 -8.56 -6.84 -7.64
N LEU A 226 -9.28 -7.01 -6.54
CA LEU A 226 -8.92 -7.96 -5.49
C LEU A 226 -8.96 -9.40 -6.00
N LYS A 227 -9.93 -9.75 -6.85
CA LYS A 227 -9.96 -11.06 -7.52
C LYS A 227 -8.70 -11.29 -8.36
N HIS A 228 -8.21 -10.27 -9.07
CA HIS A 228 -6.96 -10.35 -9.81
C HIS A 228 -5.76 -10.64 -8.88
N ILE A 229 -5.64 -9.94 -7.74
CA ILE A 229 -4.57 -10.20 -6.75
C ILE A 229 -4.68 -11.62 -6.17
N LYS A 230 -5.89 -12.06 -5.80
CA LYS A 230 -6.12 -13.43 -5.31
C LYS A 230 -5.70 -14.48 -6.35
N ASN A 231 -6.08 -14.29 -7.62
CA ASN A 231 -5.65 -15.16 -8.70
C ASN A 231 -4.13 -15.18 -8.85
N PHE A 232 -3.45 -14.03 -8.76
CA PHE A 232 -1.98 -14.00 -8.79
C PHE A 232 -1.38 -14.87 -7.69
N ILE A 233 -1.81 -14.67 -6.44
CA ILE A 233 -1.32 -15.43 -5.28
C ILE A 233 -1.58 -16.93 -5.51
N SER A 234 -2.77 -17.32 -5.95
CA SER A 234 -3.11 -18.72 -6.22
C SER A 234 -2.33 -19.34 -7.37
N ASN A 235 -1.95 -18.57 -8.40
CA ASN A 235 -1.10 -19.09 -9.49
C ASN A 235 0.36 -19.22 -9.07
N VAL A 236 0.82 -18.42 -8.09
CA VAL A 236 2.14 -18.63 -7.48
C VAL A 236 2.13 -19.90 -6.62
N ASP A 237 1.00 -20.25 -6.02
CA ASP A 237 0.82 -21.44 -5.16
C ASP A 237 1.82 -21.48 -3.98
N PRO A 238 1.74 -20.52 -3.03
CA PRO A 238 2.59 -20.51 -1.84
C PRO A 238 1.98 -21.28 -0.67
N ASP A 239 2.83 -21.67 0.29
CA ASP A 239 2.39 -22.26 1.56
C ASP A 239 1.62 -21.22 2.39
N PHE A 240 2.08 -19.96 2.41
CA PHE A 240 1.41 -18.87 3.10
C PHE A 240 1.42 -17.57 2.29
N ALA A 241 0.35 -16.80 2.41
CA ALA A 241 0.29 -15.41 1.97
C ALA A 241 0.38 -14.47 3.18
N VAL A 242 1.38 -13.59 3.15
CA VAL A 242 1.57 -12.51 4.13
C VAL A 242 0.88 -11.27 3.57
N ILE A 243 -0.32 -10.96 4.08
CA ILE A 243 -1.20 -9.95 3.49
C ILE A 243 -1.34 -8.74 4.41
N GLU A 244 -0.93 -7.57 3.91
CA GLU A 244 -1.16 -6.27 4.54
C GLU A 244 -2.46 -5.63 4.03
N VAL A 245 -3.30 -5.19 4.96
CA VAL A 245 -4.38 -4.23 4.70
C VAL A 245 -3.86 -2.84 5.07
N GLY A 246 -3.69 -1.99 4.06
CA GLY A 246 -3.20 -0.64 4.24
C GLY A 246 -4.22 0.22 4.99
N ALA A 247 -3.69 1.22 5.70
CA ALA A 247 -4.46 2.10 6.58
C ALA A 247 -5.24 1.34 7.68
N SER A 248 -6.17 2.03 8.36
CA SER A 248 -7.21 1.37 9.16
C SER A 248 -8.32 0.86 8.23
N PRO A 249 -8.96 -0.29 8.48
CA PRO A 249 -10.03 -0.76 7.62
C PRO A 249 -11.27 0.16 7.63
N LEU A 250 -11.38 1.13 8.55
CA LEU A 250 -12.46 2.15 8.56
C LEU A 250 -12.20 3.28 7.57
N GLU A 251 -10.97 3.41 7.10
CA GLU A 251 -10.62 4.42 6.10
C GLU A 251 -11.18 4.01 4.73
N PRO A 252 -11.43 4.97 3.79
CA PRO A 252 -12.16 4.72 2.55
C PRO A 252 -11.39 3.92 1.48
N TYR A 253 -10.46 3.07 1.91
CA TYR A 253 -9.60 2.21 1.09
C TYR A 253 -10.17 0.81 0.86
N ASN A 254 -11.46 0.58 1.13
CA ASN A 254 -12.12 -0.73 1.00
C ASN A 254 -11.44 -1.84 1.84
N GLY A 255 -10.86 -1.50 3.00
CA GLY A 255 -10.19 -2.46 3.88
C GLY A 255 -11.15 -3.49 4.48
N ASP A 256 -12.38 -3.07 4.80
CA ASP A 256 -13.50 -3.93 5.20
C ASP A 256 -13.75 -5.06 4.19
N LEU A 257 -13.91 -4.69 2.91
CA LEU A 257 -14.11 -5.63 1.81
C LEU A 257 -12.91 -6.55 1.59
N ALA A 258 -11.70 -6.01 1.79
CA ALA A 258 -10.46 -6.74 1.65
C ALA A 258 -10.42 -7.94 2.61
N ILE A 259 -10.70 -7.68 3.89
CA ILE A 259 -10.69 -8.67 4.97
C ILE A 259 -11.82 -9.68 4.76
N GLU A 260 -13.04 -9.21 4.49
CA GLU A 260 -14.19 -10.08 4.26
C GLU A 260 -13.95 -11.07 3.11
N ALA A 261 -13.31 -10.63 2.03
CA ALA A 261 -13.07 -11.45 0.84
C ALA A 261 -12.00 -12.54 1.02
N ILE A 262 -11.23 -12.52 2.12
CA ILE A 262 -10.20 -13.53 2.43
C ILE A 262 -10.41 -14.19 3.79
N LYS A 263 -11.52 -13.88 4.47
CA LYS A 263 -11.76 -14.25 5.87
C LYS A 263 -11.56 -15.74 6.15
N ASP A 264 -12.02 -16.59 5.23
CA ASP A 264 -12.00 -18.05 5.38
C ASP A 264 -10.59 -18.63 5.27
N GLN A 265 -9.64 -17.87 4.72
CA GLN A 265 -8.25 -18.26 4.57
C GLN A 265 -7.35 -17.70 5.69
N ILE A 266 -7.84 -16.77 6.50
CA ILE A 266 -7.04 -16.17 7.59
C ILE A 266 -6.76 -17.23 8.66
N LYS A 267 -5.47 -17.49 8.92
CA LYS A 267 -4.99 -18.38 9.99
C LYS A 267 -4.41 -17.64 11.18
N PHE A 268 -3.91 -16.43 10.95
CA PHE A 268 -3.27 -15.64 11.99
C PHE A 268 -3.43 -14.15 11.71
N ILE A 269 -3.78 -13.36 12.73
CA ILE A 269 -4.00 -11.92 12.64
C ILE A 269 -3.03 -11.19 13.56
N ILE A 270 -2.23 -10.31 12.98
CA ILE A 270 -1.33 -9.40 13.70
C ILE A 270 -1.89 -7.99 13.61
N LEU A 271 -2.30 -7.43 14.75
CA LEU A 271 -2.71 -6.03 14.84
C LEU A 271 -1.51 -5.16 15.24
N CYS A 272 -1.07 -4.30 14.32
CA CYS A 272 -0.02 -3.33 14.55
C CYS A 272 -0.62 -2.01 15.04
N ALA A 273 -0.31 -1.60 16.28
CA ALA A 273 -0.95 -0.47 16.93
C ALA A 273 0.03 0.61 17.38
N ALA A 274 -0.41 1.86 17.27
CA ALA A 274 0.30 3.02 17.80
C ALA A 274 0.16 3.16 19.33
N ASP A 275 -1.02 2.81 19.86
CA ASP A 275 -1.35 2.93 21.28
C ASP A 275 -2.41 1.88 21.70
N PRO A 276 -2.54 1.60 23.01
CA PRO A 276 -3.49 0.60 23.52
C PRO A 276 -4.98 0.90 23.29
N TYR A 277 -5.38 2.17 23.23
CA TYR A 277 -6.79 2.52 22.99
C TYR A 277 -7.17 2.34 21.52
N GLY A 278 -6.23 2.58 20.60
CA GLY A 278 -6.38 2.23 19.20
C GLY A 278 -6.65 0.73 18.99
N VAL A 279 -6.00 -0.14 19.79
CA VAL A 279 -6.28 -1.58 19.79
C VAL A 279 -7.73 -1.84 20.17
N TYR A 280 -8.15 -1.31 21.32
CA TYR A 280 -9.52 -1.47 21.83
C TYR A 280 -10.55 -0.97 20.79
N GLY A 281 -10.31 0.20 20.20
CA GLY A 281 -11.18 0.78 19.18
C GLY A 281 -11.34 -0.10 17.94
N ILE A 282 -10.25 -0.66 17.40
CA ILE A 282 -10.32 -1.57 16.25
C ILE A 282 -11.07 -2.85 16.59
N ILE A 283 -10.78 -3.47 17.73
CA ILE A 283 -11.46 -4.70 18.17
C ILE A 283 -12.97 -4.47 18.27
N LYS A 284 -13.39 -3.36 18.90
CA LYS A 284 -14.81 -3.01 19.06
C LYS A 284 -15.48 -2.63 17.74
N ALA A 285 -14.81 -1.87 16.88
CA ALA A 285 -15.40 -1.39 15.64
C ALA A 285 -15.53 -2.48 14.56
N PHE A 286 -14.60 -3.44 14.50
CA PHE A 286 -14.57 -4.48 13.47
C PHE A 286 -14.96 -5.87 13.92
N ASN A 287 -15.20 -6.06 15.23
CA ASN A 287 -15.40 -7.40 15.81
C ASN A 287 -14.26 -8.36 15.42
N LEU A 288 -13.04 -7.83 15.30
CA LEU A 288 -11.84 -8.56 14.91
C LEU A 288 -11.00 -8.79 16.18
N LYS A 289 -10.88 -10.04 16.64
CA LYS A 289 -9.95 -10.40 17.72
C LYS A 289 -8.61 -10.82 17.10
N PRO A 290 -7.54 -10.01 17.20
CA PRO A 290 -6.23 -10.41 16.71
C PRO A 290 -5.62 -11.52 17.58
N ASP A 291 -4.76 -12.35 17.00
CA ASP A 291 -4.00 -13.35 17.76
C ASP A 291 -2.91 -12.69 18.61
N ILE A 292 -2.26 -11.66 18.05
CA ILE A 292 -1.32 -10.80 18.79
C ILE A 292 -1.47 -9.33 18.40
N VAL A 293 -1.08 -8.47 19.33
CA VAL A 293 -0.84 -7.05 19.11
C VAL A 293 0.66 -6.79 19.12
N THR A 294 1.12 -5.95 18.19
CA THR A 294 2.51 -5.47 18.09
C THR A 294 2.56 -3.99 17.70
N GLY A 295 3.75 -3.45 17.47
CA GLY A 295 3.98 -2.05 17.10
C GLY A 295 4.29 -1.18 18.31
N VAL A 296 4.16 0.14 18.13
CA VAL A 296 4.55 1.14 19.15
C VAL A 296 3.85 0.89 20.49
N ALA A 297 2.60 0.43 20.46
CA ALA A 297 1.81 0.07 21.64
C ALA A 297 2.49 -0.99 22.53
N THR A 298 3.43 -1.76 21.99
CA THR A 298 4.09 -2.89 22.69
C THR A 298 5.53 -2.61 23.08
N ASN A 299 6.07 -1.41 22.79
CA ASN A 299 7.47 -1.09 23.04
C ASN A 299 7.85 -1.02 24.52
N THR A 300 6.88 -0.84 25.42
CA THR A 300 7.12 -0.73 26.87
C THR A 300 6.29 -1.74 27.65
N LEU A 301 6.72 -2.07 28.88
CA LEU A 301 5.94 -2.91 29.79
C LEU A 301 4.54 -2.32 30.06
N ALA A 302 4.46 -1.00 30.29
CA ALA A 302 3.19 -0.32 30.53
C ALA A 302 2.24 -0.43 29.34
N GLY A 303 2.74 -0.25 28.11
CA GLY A 303 1.94 -0.39 26.89
C GLY A 303 1.40 -1.81 26.71
N ARG A 304 2.27 -2.82 26.87
CA ARG A 304 1.87 -4.23 26.80
C ARG A 304 0.80 -4.60 27.83
N ASN A 305 1.05 -4.30 29.10
CA ASN A 305 0.10 -4.60 30.18
C ASN A 305 -1.25 -3.91 29.94
N LEU A 306 -1.25 -2.67 29.45
CA LEU A 306 -2.49 -1.95 29.18
C LEU A 306 -3.27 -2.57 28.02
N VAL A 307 -2.59 -2.99 26.94
CA VAL A 307 -3.24 -3.73 25.84
C VAL A 307 -3.86 -5.02 26.37
N GLU A 308 -3.10 -5.82 27.12
CA GLU A 308 -3.56 -7.10 27.64
C GLU A 308 -4.77 -6.94 28.58
N ASN A 309 -4.72 -5.98 29.50
CA ASN A 309 -5.81 -5.71 30.44
C ASN A 309 -7.07 -5.15 29.78
N LEU A 310 -6.94 -4.25 28.78
CA LEU A 310 -8.09 -3.62 28.14
C LEU A 310 -8.73 -4.51 27.07
N CYS A 311 -7.92 -5.30 26.38
CA CYS A 311 -8.34 -5.96 25.14
C CYS A 311 -8.42 -7.48 25.25
N ASP A 312 -7.86 -8.09 26.31
CA ASP A 312 -7.76 -9.55 26.45
C ASP A 312 -7.08 -10.19 25.21
N VAL A 313 -5.97 -9.57 24.79
CA VAL A 313 -5.13 -10.04 23.68
C VAL A 313 -3.67 -9.91 24.05
N LYS A 314 -2.88 -10.93 23.69
CA LYS A 314 -1.43 -10.95 23.87
C LYS A 314 -0.74 -9.77 23.19
N ALA A 315 0.08 -9.04 23.93
CA ALA A 315 0.86 -7.91 23.41
C ALA A 315 2.35 -8.25 23.36
N LEU A 316 2.94 -8.27 22.16
CA LEU A 316 4.32 -8.71 21.94
C LEU A 316 5.08 -7.77 21.02
N ASN A 317 6.20 -7.22 21.51
CA ASN A 317 7.13 -6.47 20.67
C ASN A 317 8.01 -7.43 19.87
N ILE A 318 7.55 -7.79 18.67
CA ILE A 318 8.25 -8.76 17.80
C ILE A 318 9.52 -8.20 17.15
N ILE A 319 9.81 -6.91 17.31
CA ILE A 319 11.08 -6.30 16.84
C ILE A 319 12.20 -6.56 17.85
N ASP A 320 11.87 -6.75 19.14
CA ASP A 320 12.85 -7.10 20.17
C ASP A 320 13.26 -8.58 20.04
N PRO A 321 14.54 -8.89 19.72
CA PRO A 321 14.99 -10.26 19.53
C PRO A 321 14.77 -11.18 20.73
N LYS A 322 14.64 -10.62 21.95
CA LYS A 322 14.34 -11.39 23.17
C LYS A 322 12.99 -12.10 23.09
N ASN A 323 12.06 -11.58 22.30
CA ASN A 323 10.72 -12.12 22.12
C ASN A 323 10.65 -13.14 20.97
N ASN A 324 11.75 -13.39 20.23
CA ASN A 324 11.74 -14.24 19.03
C ASN A 324 11.28 -15.67 19.32
N SER A 325 11.78 -16.30 20.40
CA SER A 325 11.41 -17.68 20.73
C SER A 325 9.93 -17.80 21.09
N GLU A 326 9.39 -16.85 21.85
CA GLU A 326 7.96 -16.81 22.18
C GLU A 326 7.12 -16.56 20.92
N PHE A 327 7.53 -15.63 20.06
CA PHE A 327 6.81 -15.32 18.84
C PHE A 327 6.80 -16.50 17.85
N LYS A 328 7.96 -17.15 17.64
CA LYS A 328 8.09 -18.36 16.82
C LYS A 328 7.16 -19.45 17.32
N LYS A 329 7.09 -19.68 18.63
CA LYS A 329 6.20 -20.69 19.22
C LYS A 329 4.73 -20.37 18.93
N ILE A 330 4.27 -19.16 19.22
CA ILE A 330 2.89 -18.74 18.94
C ILE A 330 2.54 -18.91 17.47
N LEU A 331 3.44 -18.50 16.57
CA LEU A 331 3.24 -18.58 15.13
C LEU A 331 3.24 -20.04 14.65
N SER A 332 4.15 -20.87 15.15
CA SER A 332 4.22 -22.31 14.84
C SER A 332 2.96 -23.04 15.25
N ASP A 333 2.51 -22.82 16.50
CA ASP A 333 1.30 -23.44 17.07
C ASP A 333 0.05 -23.08 16.26
N LYS A 334 -0.04 -21.85 15.76
CA LYS A 334 -1.20 -21.34 15.01
C LYS A 334 -1.21 -21.72 13.54
N LEU A 335 -0.03 -21.83 12.93
CA LEU A 335 0.12 -22.16 11.53
C LEU A 335 0.31 -23.67 11.29
N GLU A 336 0.48 -24.46 12.35
CA GLU A 336 0.73 -25.91 12.31
C GLU A 336 2.01 -26.25 11.51
N VAL A 337 3.07 -25.45 11.69
CA VAL A 337 4.39 -25.62 11.04
C VAL A 337 5.51 -25.33 12.04
N GLU A 338 6.70 -25.90 11.82
CA GLU A 338 7.89 -25.67 12.67
C GLU A 338 8.71 -24.47 12.15
N LEU A 339 8.94 -23.43 12.98
CA LEU A 339 9.60 -22.16 12.60
C LEU A 339 10.89 -21.82 13.34
#